data_AF-A0AAX3QV04-F1
#
_entry.id   AF-A0AAX3QV04-F1
#
_cell.length_a   1.000
_cell.length_b   1.000
_cell.length_c   1.000
_cell.angle_alpha   90.00
_cell.angle_beta   90.00
_cell.angle_gamma   90.00
#
_symmetry.space_group_name_H-M   'P 1'
#
loop_
_entity.id
_entity.type
_entity.pdbx_description
1 polymer ?
#
loop_
_entity_poly.entity_id
_entity_poly.type
_entity_poly.pdbx_seq_one_letter_code
_entity_poly.pdbx_strand_id
1 'polypeptide(L)'
;MQKYIGFDSFETKWLNEGGATTHIIWSGVRYFSFFTDASNMGANMGAATMFFGIAAFHMRSYLCRIYYLSIAILAIYAMFLSGTRGAMIVPLAGLALYTFVSKQTKTIITSSTLLLLTYVFFALTTIGNSNATIRRMRTAFTPTEDASFNVRKENQKKLASYMKYKPFGEGLGLSGDRAGERISKRFTTSIPTDSWYVKIWVETGAVGLTLYLSMIFLSIGWGGWIIAMRLRDPELKGLLTGLLCGIFGMFINAYGNSFWGQFPTMVISFTGLTFIMVGPYLDQEIQEKKSTDSNIKHHD
;
A
#
# COMPACT_ATOMS: atom_id res chain seq x y z
N MET A 1 16.20 12.29 -8.13
CA MET A 1 16.74 12.19 -9.51
C MET A 1 15.68 12.63 -10.52
N GLN A 2 14.65 11.81 -10.82
CA GLN A 2 13.65 12.10 -11.88
C GLN A 2 13.09 13.53 -11.88
N LYS A 3 12.77 14.10 -10.72
CA LYS A 3 12.23 15.47 -10.61
C LYS A 3 13.21 16.59 -10.97
N TYR A 4 14.50 16.41 -10.69
CA TYR A 4 15.50 17.49 -10.74
C TYR A 4 16.49 17.34 -11.90
N ILE A 5 16.81 16.11 -12.29
CA ILE A 5 17.79 15.80 -13.34
C ILE A 5 17.09 15.34 -14.63
N GLY A 6 15.84 14.86 -14.51
CA GLY A 6 15.09 14.27 -15.62
C GLY A 6 15.13 12.75 -15.61
N PHE A 7 14.57 12.17 -16.67
CA PHE A 7 14.49 10.72 -16.86
C PHE A 7 15.78 10.19 -17.48
N ASP A 8 16.19 9.00 -17.08
CA ASP A 8 17.29 8.31 -17.73
C ASP A 8 16.91 7.80 -19.14
N SER A 9 17.86 7.23 -19.88
CA SER A 9 17.62 6.74 -21.24
C SER A 9 16.63 5.56 -21.31
N PHE A 10 16.61 4.69 -20.29
CA PHE A 10 15.71 3.55 -20.21
C PHE A 10 14.29 3.96 -19.80
N GLU A 11 14.17 4.85 -18.83
CA GLU A 11 12.93 5.50 -18.39
C GLU A 11 12.30 6.29 -19.54
N THR A 12 13.11 7.04 -20.30
CA THR A 12 12.64 7.78 -21.47
C THR A 12 12.12 6.84 -22.56
N LYS A 13 12.84 5.74 -22.84
CA LYS A 13 12.37 4.71 -23.78
C LYS A 13 11.05 4.10 -23.34
N TRP A 14 10.93 3.72 -22.06
CA TRP A 14 9.69 3.18 -21.50
C TRP A 14 8.53 4.17 -21.53
N LEU A 15 8.79 5.46 -21.26
CA LEU A 15 7.79 6.53 -21.41
C LEU A 15 7.30 6.62 -22.86
N ASN A 16 8.20 6.59 -23.83
CA ASN A 16 7.87 6.66 -25.25
C ASN A 16 7.11 5.42 -25.76
N GLU A 17 7.36 4.24 -25.19
CA GLU A 17 6.64 2.99 -25.50
C GLU A 17 5.20 2.95 -24.92
N GLY A 18 4.72 4.04 -24.34
CA GLY A 18 3.35 4.21 -23.87
C GLY A 18 3.21 4.45 -22.37
N GLY A 19 4.30 4.58 -21.61
CA GLY A 19 4.27 5.03 -20.20
C GLY A 19 3.90 6.52 -20.06
N ALA A 20 4.22 7.33 -21.07
CA ALA A 20 4.01 8.79 -21.08
C ALA A 20 2.53 9.19 -20.92
N THR A 21 1.61 8.42 -21.48
CA THR A 21 0.15 8.70 -21.42
C THR A 21 -0.38 8.74 -19.99
N THR A 22 0.27 8.02 -19.06
CA THR A 22 -0.14 7.94 -17.66
C THR A 22 0.77 8.71 -16.71
N HIS A 23 2.02 8.99 -17.10
CA HIS A 23 3.04 9.63 -16.26
C HIS A 23 3.33 11.10 -16.62
N ILE A 24 3.05 11.50 -17.87
CA ILE A 24 3.15 12.89 -18.34
C ILE A 24 1.74 13.37 -18.67
N ILE A 25 1.07 13.93 -17.66
CA ILE A 25 -0.31 14.39 -17.77
C ILE A 25 -0.38 15.91 -17.62
N TRP A 26 -1.45 16.52 -18.15
CA TRP A 26 -1.63 17.97 -18.19
C TRP A 26 -1.42 18.68 -16.84
N SER A 27 -1.77 18.01 -15.74
CA SER A 27 -1.61 18.57 -14.38
C SER A 27 -0.19 18.42 -13.79
N GLY A 28 0.79 17.91 -14.57
CA GLY A 28 2.18 17.70 -14.15
C GLY A 28 2.65 16.24 -14.21
N VAL A 29 3.95 16.03 -14.01
CA VAL A 29 4.62 14.72 -14.08
C VAL A 29 4.32 13.86 -12.85
N ARG A 30 4.07 12.57 -13.04
CA ARG A 30 3.95 11.56 -11.98
C ARG A 30 5.25 10.76 -11.91
N TYR A 31 5.95 10.88 -10.80
CA TYR A 31 7.23 10.19 -10.60
C TYR A 31 7.01 8.76 -10.10
N PHE A 32 7.88 7.85 -10.51
CA PHE A 32 7.80 6.42 -10.21
C PHE A 32 9.11 5.85 -9.66
N SER A 33 10.21 6.60 -9.71
CA SER A 33 11.53 6.16 -9.25
C SER A 33 11.88 4.78 -9.83
N PHE A 34 12.31 3.83 -9.00
CA PHE A 34 12.64 2.46 -9.40
C PHE A 34 11.41 1.53 -9.48
N PHE A 35 10.20 2.04 -9.21
CA PHE A 35 8.97 1.26 -9.32
C PHE A 35 8.49 1.19 -10.77
N THR A 36 7.67 0.19 -11.06
CA THR A 36 7.07 -0.02 -12.39
C THR A 36 6.14 1.09 -12.86
N ASP A 37 5.51 1.81 -11.93
CA ASP A 37 4.63 2.93 -12.20
C ASP A 37 4.43 3.80 -10.94
N ALA A 38 3.84 4.98 -11.15
CA ALA A 38 3.62 5.95 -10.08
C ALA A 38 2.63 5.46 -9.01
N SER A 39 1.62 4.65 -9.36
CA SER A 39 0.68 4.11 -8.38
C SER A 39 1.36 3.10 -7.46
N ASN A 40 2.27 2.30 -8.01
CA ASN A 40 3.11 1.40 -7.26
C ASN A 40 4.05 2.15 -6.30
N MET A 41 4.75 3.19 -6.78
CA MET A 41 5.58 4.05 -5.91
C MET A 41 4.77 4.70 -4.79
N GLY A 42 3.63 5.32 -5.13
CA GLY A 42 2.79 6.01 -4.15
C GLY A 42 2.30 5.07 -3.04
N ALA A 43 1.86 3.86 -3.39
CA ALA A 43 1.40 2.89 -2.42
C ALA A 43 2.51 2.44 -1.45
N ASN A 44 3.71 2.14 -1.99
CA ASN A 44 4.85 1.74 -1.17
C ASN A 44 5.34 2.87 -0.27
N MET A 45 5.37 4.11 -0.76
CA MET A 45 5.74 5.26 0.05
C MET A 45 4.70 5.51 1.17
N GLY A 46 3.41 5.34 0.88
CA GLY A 46 2.37 5.37 1.92
C GLY A 46 2.56 4.27 2.97
N ALA A 47 2.96 3.07 2.56
CA ALA A 47 3.25 1.97 3.48
C ALA A 47 4.50 2.25 4.33
N ALA A 48 5.55 2.81 3.72
CA ALA A 48 6.77 3.22 4.42
C ALA A 48 6.46 4.31 5.46
N THR A 49 5.60 5.28 5.13
CA THR A 49 5.11 6.27 6.10
C THR A 49 4.48 5.59 7.32
N MET A 50 3.62 4.59 7.10
CA MET A 50 2.98 3.85 8.19
C MET A 50 4.00 3.06 9.03
N PHE A 51 4.92 2.36 8.36
CA PHE A 51 5.96 1.57 9.02
C PHE A 51 6.86 2.45 9.90
N PHE A 52 7.53 3.44 9.30
CA PHE A 52 8.47 4.29 10.02
C PHE A 52 7.76 5.23 11.01
N GLY A 53 6.56 5.71 10.67
CA GLY A 53 5.78 6.56 11.55
C GLY A 53 5.36 5.84 12.83
N ILE A 54 4.82 4.62 12.73
CA ILE A 54 4.42 3.82 13.91
C ILE A 54 5.66 3.34 14.69
N ALA A 55 6.71 2.91 13.99
CA ALA A 55 7.95 2.49 14.62
C ALA A 55 8.60 3.62 15.44
N ALA A 56 8.59 4.86 14.95
CA ALA A 56 9.14 6.01 15.65
C ALA A 56 8.49 6.26 17.03
N PHE A 57 7.21 5.92 17.22
CA PHE A 57 6.54 6.06 18.52
C PHE A 57 6.98 5.01 19.56
N HIS A 58 7.52 3.88 19.11
CA HIS A 58 7.86 2.74 19.96
C HIS A 58 9.36 2.59 20.21
N MET A 59 10.21 3.28 19.44
CA MET A 59 11.67 3.24 19.59
C MET A 59 12.12 3.89 20.91
N ARG A 60 13.02 3.21 21.65
CA ARG A 60 13.59 3.70 22.91
C ARG A 60 14.70 4.73 22.70
N SER A 61 15.47 4.58 21.63
CA SER A 61 16.56 5.51 21.28
C SER A 61 16.01 6.79 20.63
N TYR A 62 16.39 7.95 21.18
CA TYR A 62 15.98 9.26 20.68
C TYR A 62 16.48 9.54 19.26
N LEU A 63 17.72 9.14 18.95
CA LEU A 63 18.30 9.32 17.61
C LEU A 63 17.58 8.46 16.57
N CYS A 64 17.29 7.19 16.89
CA CYS A 64 16.54 6.30 16.01
C CYS A 64 15.12 6.81 15.78
N ARG A 65 14.49 7.39 16.81
CA ARG A 65 13.18 8.01 16.71
C ARG A 65 13.16 9.20 15.74
N ILE A 66 14.12 10.10 15.83
CA ILE A 66 14.25 11.23 14.88
C ILE A 66 14.49 10.71 13.47
N TYR A 67 15.38 9.72 13.33
CA TYR A 67 15.69 9.13 12.04
C TYR A 67 14.47 8.49 11.36
N TYR A 68 13.65 7.74 12.09
CA TYR A 68 12.44 7.16 11.53
C TYR A 68 11.37 8.20 11.21
N LEU A 69 11.25 9.23 12.06
CA LEU A 69 10.31 10.31 11.80
C LEU A 69 10.71 11.13 10.56
N SER A 70 12.01 11.37 10.35
CA SER A 70 12.50 12.06 9.16
C SER A 70 12.22 11.24 7.89
N ILE A 71 12.45 9.92 7.93
CA ILE A 71 12.10 9.02 6.81
C ILE A 71 10.59 9.02 6.56
N ALA A 72 9.76 8.98 7.60
CA ALA A 72 8.31 9.00 7.43
C ALA A 72 7.83 10.29 6.72
N ILE A 73 8.40 11.45 7.06
CA ILE A 73 8.11 12.73 6.40
C ILE A 73 8.56 12.72 4.94
N LEU A 74 9.78 12.21 4.66
CA LEU A 74 10.28 12.08 3.30
C LEU A 74 9.43 11.11 2.47
N ALA A 75 8.95 10.02 3.06
CA ALA A 75 8.04 9.07 2.42
C ALA A 75 6.68 9.71 2.10
N ILE A 76 6.13 10.53 3.02
CA ILE A 76 4.92 11.31 2.73
C ILE A 76 5.17 12.21 1.52
N TYR A 77 6.27 12.96 1.51
CA TYR A 77 6.62 13.83 0.40
C TYR A 77 6.76 13.07 -0.92
N ALA A 78 7.44 11.93 -0.92
CA ALA A 78 7.58 11.05 -2.08
C ALA A 78 6.23 10.49 -2.57
N MET A 79 5.33 10.13 -1.63
CA MET A 79 3.97 9.72 -1.95
C MET A 79 3.20 10.83 -2.67
N PHE A 80 3.30 12.08 -2.20
CA PHE A 80 2.72 13.22 -2.92
C PHE A 80 3.34 13.38 -4.32
N LEU A 81 4.67 13.28 -4.46
CA LEU A 81 5.34 13.37 -5.76
C LEU A 81 4.88 12.32 -6.78
N SER A 82 4.45 11.14 -6.33
CA SER A 82 3.87 10.14 -7.23
C SER A 82 2.56 10.62 -7.91
N GLY A 83 1.89 11.60 -7.29
CA GLY A 83 0.64 12.18 -7.80
C GLY A 83 -0.52 11.18 -7.87
N THR A 84 -0.50 10.13 -7.05
CA THR A 84 -1.45 9.03 -7.13
C THR A 84 -2.54 9.10 -6.07
N ARG A 85 -3.76 9.32 -6.55
CA ARG A 85 -4.95 9.52 -5.71
C ARG A 85 -5.21 8.36 -4.76
N GLY A 86 -5.09 7.14 -5.28
CA GLY A 86 -5.29 5.91 -4.50
C GLY A 86 -4.27 5.74 -3.36
N ALA A 87 -3.06 6.30 -3.48
CA ALA A 87 -2.05 6.15 -2.43
C ALA A 87 -2.48 6.75 -1.09
N MET A 88 -3.38 7.73 -1.07
CA MET A 88 -3.96 8.28 0.17
C MET A 88 -4.74 7.25 0.99
N ILE A 89 -5.25 6.19 0.35
CA ILE A 89 -5.96 5.11 1.03
C ILE A 89 -5.01 4.33 1.93
N VAL A 90 -3.72 4.21 1.55
CA VAL A 90 -2.73 3.42 2.30
C VAL A 90 -2.54 3.93 3.73
N PRO A 91 -2.16 5.20 3.97
CA PRO A 91 -2.00 5.69 5.34
C PRO A 91 -3.32 5.76 6.10
N LEU A 92 -4.45 6.03 5.43
CA LEU A 92 -5.76 6.07 6.08
C LEU A 92 -6.22 4.69 6.57
N ALA A 93 -6.15 3.68 5.71
CA ALA A 93 -6.48 2.31 6.07
C ALA A 93 -5.48 1.74 7.09
N GLY A 94 -4.19 2.09 6.97
CA GLY A 94 -3.17 1.73 7.95
C GLY A 94 -3.46 2.32 9.34
N LEU A 95 -3.82 3.60 9.43
CA LEU A 95 -4.22 4.24 10.69
C LEU A 95 -5.50 3.61 11.25
N ALA A 96 -6.48 3.28 10.41
CA ALA A 96 -7.68 2.58 10.84
C ALA A 96 -7.37 1.19 11.40
N LEU A 97 -6.47 0.42 10.78
CA LEU A 97 -6.05 -0.87 11.36
C LEU A 97 -5.30 -0.66 12.68
N TYR A 98 -4.45 0.37 12.76
CA TYR A 98 -3.71 0.70 13.96
C TYR A 98 -4.63 1.01 15.16
N THR A 99 -5.77 1.69 14.94
CA THR A 99 -6.75 1.92 16.01
C THR A 99 -7.36 0.62 16.55
N PHE A 100 -7.53 -0.41 15.71
CA PHE A 100 -8.08 -1.69 16.13
C PHE A 100 -7.05 -2.60 16.79
N VAL A 101 -5.80 -2.59 16.30
CA VAL A 101 -4.72 -3.43 16.83
C VAL A 101 -4.17 -2.87 18.13
N SER A 102 -4.18 -1.54 18.30
CA SER A 102 -3.66 -0.94 19.50
C SER A 102 -4.59 -1.15 20.70
N LYS A 103 -4.01 -1.61 21.81
CA LYS A 103 -4.71 -1.74 23.10
C LYS A 103 -4.60 -0.48 23.97
N GLN A 104 -3.82 0.53 23.54
CA GLN A 104 -3.56 1.71 24.36
C GLN A 104 -4.47 2.88 23.96
N THR A 105 -5.31 3.34 24.89
CA THR A 105 -6.28 4.43 24.66
C THR A 105 -5.63 5.70 24.11
N LYS A 106 -4.43 6.06 24.59
CA LYS A 106 -3.68 7.24 24.10
C LYS A 106 -3.39 7.14 22.60
N THR A 107 -2.90 5.98 22.14
CA THR A 107 -2.57 5.77 20.73
C THR A 107 -3.81 5.65 19.84
N ILE A 108 -4.92 5.15 20.38
CA ILE A 108 -6.22 5.11 19.68
C ILE A 108 -6.70 6.55 19.46
N ILE A 109 -6.72 7.38 20.51
CA ILE A 109 -7.15 8.78 20.41
C ILE A 109 -6.28 9.55 19.41
N THR A 110 -4.96 9.40 19.47
CA THR A 110 -4.07 10.13 18.55
C THR A 110 -4.25 9.69 17.10
N SER A 111 -4.38 8.39 16.83
CA SER A 111 -4.58 7.87 15.47
C SER A 111 -5.97 8.19 14.92
N SER A 112 -7.03 8.08 15.73
CA SER A 112 -8.38 8.50 15.33
C SER A 112 -8.45 10.01 15.05
N THR A 113 -7.82 10.83 15.89
CA THR A 113 -7.74 12.29 15.67
C THR A 113 -6.99 12.61 14.38
N LEU A 114 -5.85 11.95 14.14
CA LEU A 114 -5.07 12.16 12.91
C LEU A 114 -5.84 11.75 11.66
N LEU A 115 -6.56 10.63 11.72
CA LEU A 115 -7.42 10.14 10.63
C LEU A 115 -8.55 11.14 10.35
N LEU A 116 -9.22 11.64 11.39
CA LEU A 116 -10.28 12.65 11.26
C LEU A 116 -9.75 13.96 10.68
N LEU A 117 -8.62 14.46 11.18
CA LEU A 117 -8.00 15.70 10.68
C LEU A 117 -7.61 15.57 9.21
N THR A 118 -7.04 14.43 8.82
CA THR A 118 -6.67 14.17 7.42
C THR A 118 -7.91 14.13 6.53
N TYR A 119 -8.98 13.46 6.98
CA TYR A 119 -10.24 13.42 6.25
C TYR A 119 -10.85 14.82 6.09
N VAL A 120 -10.96 15.60 7.17
CA VAL A 120 -11.51 16.97 7.14
C VAL A 120 -10.68 17.87 6.21
N PHE A 121 -9.35 17.81 6.28
CA PHE A 121 -8.47 18.63 5.46
C PHE A 121 -8.65 18.37 3.95
N PHE A 122 -8.79 17.10 3.55
CA PHE A 122 -8.95 16.76 2.14
C PHE A 122 -10.39 16.87 1.66
N ALA A 123 -11.37 16.45 2.45
CA ALA A 123 -12.77 16.38 2.03
C ALA A 123 -13.52 17.72 2.17
N LEU A 124 -13.22 18.53 3.19
CA LEU A 124 -14.04 19.71 3.54
C LEU A 124 -13.34 21.06 3.31
N THR A 125 -12.02 21.08 3.17
CA THR A 125 -11.24 22.32 3.10
C THR A 125 -10.66 22.54 1.69
N THR A 126 -10.59 23.79 1.22
CA THR A 126 -10.02 24.17 -0.10
C THR A 126 -8.56 24.64 -0.05
N ILE A 127 -7.97 24.71 1.14
CA ILE A 127 -6.57 25.11 1.38
C ILE A 127 -5.62 24.24 0.53
N GLY A 128 -4.65 24.88 -0.16
CA GLY A 128 -3.64 24.19 -0.97
C GLY A 128 -4.06 23.82 -2.41
N ASN A 129 -5.23 24.27 -2.89
CA ASN A 129 -5.70 24.02 -4.28
C ASN A 129 -4.80 24.60 -5.38
N SER A 130 -3.92 25.56 -5.05
CA SER A 130 -2.93 26.12 -5.97
C SER A 130 -1.88 25.09 -6.40
N ASN A 131 -1.56 24.11 -5.55
CA ASN A 131 -0.64 23.04 -5.89
C ASN A 131 -1.38 21.88 -6.58
N ALA A 132 -1.00 21.59 -7.82
CA ALA A 132 -1.60 20.52 -8.61
C ALA A 132 -1.55 19.14 -7.91
N THR A 133 -0.50 18.89 -7.12
CA THR A 133 -0.32 17.63 -6.40
C THR A 133 -1.35 17.44 -5.30
N ILE A 134 -1.59 18.49 -4.49
CA ILE A 134 -2.56 18.49 -3.40
C ILE A 134 -3.98 18.41 -3.98
N ARG A 135 -4.24 19.16 -5.06
CA ARG A 135 -5.53 19.12 -5.78
C ARG A 135 -5.87 17.73 -6.30
N ARG A 136 -4.89 16.98 -6.82
CA ARG A 136 -5.10 15.58 -7.23
C ARG A 136 -5.43 14.67 -6.05
N MET A 137 -4.71 14.79 -4.94
CA MET A 137 -4.99 13.95 -3.76
C MET A 137 -6.39 14.21 -3.20
N ARG A 138 -6.86 15.47 -3.29
CA ARG A 138 -8.23 15.85 -2.91
C ARG A 138 -9.30 15.18 -3.75
N THR A 139 -9.11 15.00 -5.06
CA THR A 139 -10.12 14.33 -5.89
C THR A 139 -10.33 12.86 -5.54
N ALA A 140 -9.44 12.24 -4.75
CA ALA A 140 -9.67 10.91 -4.18
C ALA A 140 -10.90 10.85 -3.24
N PHE A 141 -11.26 11.98 -2.62
CA PHE A 141 -12.36 12.08 -1.64
C PHE A 141 -13.68 12.58 -2.24
N THR A 142 -13.68 12.98 -3.52
CA THR A 142 -14.87 13.41 -4.27
C THR A 142 -15.01 12.61 -5.56
N PRO A 143 -15.40 11.32 -5.49
CA PRO A 143 -15.30 10.39 -6.63
C PRO A 143 -16.37 10.61 -7.72
N THR A 144 -17.38 11.44 -7.46
CA THR A 144 -18.62 11.51 -8.24
C THR A 144 -18.50 12.23 -9.59
N GLU A 145 -17.42 12.96 -9.86
CA GLU A 145 -17.27 13.76 -11.10
C GLU A 145 -16.12 13.32 -12.02
N ASP A 146 -15.38 12.26 -11.68
CA ASP A 146 -14.24 11.84 -12.47
C ASP A 146 -14.63 10.90 -13.62
N ALA A 147 -14.45 11.37 -14.86
CA ALA A 147 -14.65 10.57 -16.07
C ALA A 147 -13.90 9.21 -16.03
N SER A 148 -12.70 9.17 -15.44
CA SER A 148 -11.92 7.95 -15.28
C SER A 148 -12.56 6.92 -14.33
N PHE A 149 -13.27 7.37 -13.28
CA PHE A 149 -13.96 6.47 -12.35
C PHE A 149 -15.18 5.82 -13.01
N ASN A 150 -15.92 6.60 -13.80
CA ASN A 150 -17.09 6.10 -14.53
C ASN A 150 -16.72 5.03 -15.57
N VAL A 151 -15.63 5.24 -16.33
CA VAL A 151 -15.11 4.25 -17.29
C VAL A 151 -14.75 2.94 -16.58
N ARG A 152 -14.11 2.99 -15.41
CA ARG A 152 -13.79 1.79 -14.61
C ARG A 152 -15.04 1.03 -14.19
N LYS A 153 -16.07 1.74 -13.73
CA LYS A 153 -17.34 1.14 -13.31
C LYS A 153 -18.06 0.49 -14.50
N GLU A 154 -17.99 1.10 -15.67
CA GLU A 154 -18.55 0.55 -16.90
C GLU A 154 -17.79 -0.72 -17.34
N ASN A 155 -16.45 -0.68 -17.33
CA ASN A 155 -15.60 -1.84 -17.62
C ASN A 155 -15.88 -3.00 -16.66
N GLN A 156 -16.00 -2.72 -15.37
CA GLN A 156 -16.36 -3.73 -14.37
C GLN A 156 -17.74 -4.36 -14.63
N LYS A 157 -18.74 -3.56 -15.07
CA LYS A 157 -20.06 -4.10 -15.45
C LYS A 157 -19.98 -5.01 -16.66
N LYS A 158 -19.21 -4.64 -17.68
CA LYS A 158 -18.98 -5.46 -18.89
C LYS A 158 -18.28 -6.77 -18.56
N LEU A 159 -17.27 -6.72 -17.68
CA LEU A 159 -16.61 -7.93 -17.19
C LEU A 159 -17.56 -8.77 -16.34
N ALA A 160 -18.43 -8.17 -15.52
CA ALA A 160 -19.40 -8.89 -14.70
C ALA A 160 -20.44 -9.66 -15.49
N SER A 161 -20.98 -9.09 -16.57
CA SER A 161 -21.90 -9.82 -17.42
C SER A 161 -21.23 -11.02 -18.08
N TYR A 162 -19.97 -10.88 -18.49
CA TYR A 162 -19.18 -11.95 -19.12
C TYR A 162 -18.76 -13.05 -18.14
N MET A 163 -18.31 -12.68 -16.94
CA MET A 163 -17.78 -13.60 -15.92
C MET A 163 -18.87 -14.36 -15.15
N LYS A 164 -20.14 -13.95 -15.26
CA LYS A 164 -21.27 -14.53 -14.52
C LYS A 164 -21.34 -16.06 -14.60
N TYR A 165 -20.99 -16.64 -15.75
CA TYR A 165 -21.06 -18.09 -15.99
C TYR A 165 -19.70 -18.79 -15.92
N LYS A 166 -18.65 -18.13 -15.43
CA LYS A 166 -17.26 -18.63 -15.38
C LYS A 166 -16.72 -18.62 -13.94
N PRO A 167 -17.15 -19.58 -13.09
CA PRO A 167 -16.77 -19.58 -11.67
C PRO A 167 -15.26 -19.78 -11.42
N PHE A 168 -14.55 -20.41 -12.37
CA PHE A 168 -13.09 -20.64 -12.35
C PHE A 168 -12.29 -19.70 -13.26
N GLY A 169 -12.93 -18.68 -13.83
CA GLY A 169 -12.26 -17.66 -14.62
C GLY A 169 -12.07 -18.02 -16.10
N GLU A 170 -11.34 -17.16 -16.80
CA GLU A 170 -10.91 -17.36 -18.19
C GLU A 170 -9.60 -18.15 -18.29
N GLY A 171 -8.75 -18.08 -17.26
CA GLY A 171 -7.39 -18.62 -17.26
C GLY A 171 -6.33 -17.55 -16.96
N LEU A 172 -5.19 -18.01 -16.45
CA LEU A 172 -4.07 -17.15 -16.06
C LEU A 172 -3.49 -16.39 -17.26
N GLY A 173 -3.21 -15.10 -17.10
CA GLY A 173 -2.65 -14.25 -18.16
C GLY A 173 -3.66 -13.81 -19.22
N LEU A 174 -4.95 -14.08 -19.04
CA LEU A 174 -6.03 -13.68 -19.95
C LEU A 174 -6.83 -12.47 -19.45
N SER A 175 -6.29 -11.73 -18.47
CA SER A 175 -6.76 -10.41 -18.08
C SER A 175 -6.26 -9.33 -19.05
N GLY A 176 -7.00 -8.22 -19.18
CA GLY A 176 -6.58 -7.03 -19.94
C GLY A 176 -5.48 -6.23 -19.26
N ASP A 177 -4.35 -6.87 -18.98
CA ASP A 177 -3.09 -6.18 -18.75
C ASP A 177 -2.24 -6.19 -20.03
N ARG A 178 -1.20 -5.36 -20.08
CA ARG A 178 -0.29 -5.25 -21.24
C ARG A 178 0.34 -6.59 -21.64
N ALA A 179 0.36 -7.57 -20.73
CA ALA A 179 0.82 -8.93 -21.00
C ALA A 179 -0.26 -9.76 -21.69
N GLY A 180 -1.50 -9.75 -21.18
CA GLY A 180 -2.63 -10.47 -21.78
C GLY A 180 -3.01 -9.97 -23.17
N GLU A 181 -2.92 -8.67 -23.43
CA GLU A 181 -3.09 -8.10 -24.79
C GLU A 181 -2.06 -8.62 -25.80
N ARG A 182 -0.82 -8.90 -25.34
CA ARG A 182 0.23 -9.47 -26.19
C ARG A 182 0.04 -10.97 -26.45
N ILE A 183 -0.63 -11.66 -25.54
CA ILE A 183 -0.83 -13.12 -25.60
C ILE A 183 -2.07 -13.46 -26.43
N SER A 184 -3.17 -12.70 -26.31
CA SER A 184 -4.42 -13.00 -27.01
C SER A 184 -5.30 -11.77 -27.20
N LYS A 185 -6.04 -11.72 -28.32
CA LYS A 185 -7.13 -10.74 -28.55
C LYS A 185 -8.47 -11.38 -28.20
N ARG A 186 -8.87 -11.31 -26.94
CA ARG A 186 -10.16 -11.77 -26.40
C ARG A 186 -10.92 -10.60 -25.79
N PHE A 187 -12.19 -10.80 -25.52
CA PHE A 187 -13.03 -9.82 -24.83
C PHE A 187 -12.42 -9.37 -23.49
N THR A 188 -11.93 -10.32 -22.68
CA THR A 188 -11.32 -10.02 -21.38
C THR A 188 -9.93 -9.39 -21.46
N THR A 189 -9.19 -9.60 -22.54
CA THR A 189 -7.88 -8.95 -22.74
C THR A 189 -8.02 -7.56 -23.37
N SER A 190 -9.14 -7.28 -24.05
CA SER A 190 -9.43 -5.95 -24.62
C SER A 190 -9.99 -4.93 -23.63
N ILE A 191 -10.45 -5.38 -22.45
CA ILE A 191 -10.99 -4.50 -21.41
C ILE A 191 -9.97 -4.43 -20.27
N PRO A 192 -9.44 -3.23 -19.93
CA PRO A 192 -8.50 -3.10 -18.84
C PRO A 192 -9.18 -3.45 -17.52
N THR A 193 -8.53 -4.30 -16.72
CA THR A 193 -9.07 -4.70 -15.42
C THR A 193 -8.94 -3.61 -14.36
N ASP A 194 -7.99 -2.69 -14.54
CA ASP A 194 -7.71 -1.48 -13.72
C ASP A 194 -7.48 -1.69 -12.20
N SER A 195 -7.71 -2.91 -11.70
CA SER A 195 -7.68 -3.32 -10.29
C SER A 195 -7.03 -4.69 -10.17
N TRP A 196 -6.28 -4.91 -9.09
CA TRP A 196 -5.67 -6.20 -8.81
C TRP A 196 -6.72 -7.29 -8.58
N TYR A 197 -7.83 -6.95 -7.93
CA TYR A 197 -8.87 -7.93 -7.60
C TYR A 197 -9.70 -8.32 -8.81
N VAL A 198 -10.00 -7.35 -9.68
CA VAL A 198 -10.69 -7.62 -10.96
C VAL A 198 -9.80 -8.49 -11.84
N LYS A 199 -8.48 -8.28 -11.83
CA LYS A 199 -7.53 -9.16 -12.52
C LYS A 199 -7.63 -10.60 -12.03
N ILE A 200 -7.49 -10.84 -10.71
CA ILE A 200 -7.59 -12.19 -10.15
C ILE A 200 -8.95 -12.82 -10.44
N TRP A 201 -10.02 -12.05 -10.37
CA TRP A 201 -11.36 -12.53 -10.70
C TRP A 201 -11.50 -12.97 -12.16
N VAL A 202 -10.95 -12.20 -13.09
CA VAL A 202 -10.96 -12.59 -14.52
C VAL A 202 -10.11 -13.85 -14.74
N GLU A 203 -8.94 -13.94 -14.12
CA GLU A 203 -8.01 -15.06 -14.35
C GLU A 203 -8.44 -16.36 -13.67
N THR A 204 -8.92 -16.29 -12.44
CA THR A 204 -9.18 -17.46 -11.56
C THR A 204 -10.64 -17.61 -11.15
N GLY A 205 -11.50 -16.67 -11.58
CA GLY A 205 -12.92 -16.68 -11.29
C GLY A 205 -13.28 -16.21 -9.89
N ALA A 206 -14.56 -16.29 -9.56
CA ALA A 206 -15.06 -15.92 -8.23
C ALA A 206 -14.45 -16.82 -7.14
N VAL A 207 -14.28 -18.11 -7.43
CA VAL A 207 -13.71 -19.08 -6.47
C VAL A 207 -12.27 -18.72 -6.11
N GLY A 208 -11.42 -18.47 -7.12
CA GLY A 208 -10.03 -18.10 -6.90
C GLY A 208 -9.88 -16.75 -6.21
N LEU A 209 -10.70 -15.75 -6.59
CA LEU A 209 -10.72 -14.46 -5.89
C LEU A 209 -11.08 -14.61 -4.41
N THR A 210 -12.14 -15.35 -4.08
CA THR A 210 -12.56 -15.56 -2.69
C THR A 210 -11.46 -16.24 -1.89
N LEU A 211 -10.86 -17.31 -2.41
CA LEU A 211 -9.78 -18.03 -1.73
C LEU A 211 -8.57 -17.12 -1.49
N TYR A 212 -8.17 -16.35 -2.51
CA TYR A 212 -7.05 -15.42 -2.42
C TYR A 212 -7.27 -14.32 -1.38
N LEU A 213 -8.45 -13.68 -1.39
CA LEU A 213 -8.80 -12.66 -0.40
C LEU A 213 -8.85 -13.25 1.01
N SER A 214 -9.49 -14.41 1.18
CA SER A 214 -9.56 -15.11 2.47
C SER A 214 -8.17 -15.40 3.02
N MET A 215 -7.24 -15.92 2.21
CA MET A 215 -5.88 -16.22 2.64
C MET A 215 -5.16 -14.97 3.17
N ILE A 216 -5.25 -13.84 2.47
CA ILE A 216 -4.56 -12.60 2.87
C ILE A 216 -5.22 -11.98 4.09
N PHE A 217 -6.56 -11.89 4.14
CA PHE A 217 -7.25 -11.33 5.30
C PHE A 217 -7.04 -12.18 6.56
N LEU A 218 -7.05 -13.51 6.44
CA LEU A 218 -6.73 -14.40 7.56
C LEU A 218 -5.28 -14.20 8.02
N SER A 219 -4.33 -14.04 7.09
CA SER A 219 -2.93 -13.77 7.43
C SER A 219 -2.76 -12.44 8.17
N ILE A 220 -3.42 -11.38 7.70
CA ILE A 220 -3.40 -10.06 8.36
C ILE A 220 -4.08 -10.12 9.74
N GLY A 221 -5.23 -10.78 9.83
CA GLY A 221 -5.97 -10.94 11.10
C GLY A 221 -5.17 -11.75 12.12
N TRP A 222 -4.57 -12.86 11.70
CA TRP A 222 -3.72 -13.70 12.54
C TRP A 222 -2.46 -12.96 12.97
N GLY A 223 -1.81 -12.22 12.05
CA GLY A 223 -0.67 -11.36 12.37
C GLY A 223 -1.01 -10.27 13.38
N GLY A 224 -2.17 -9.63 13.24
CA GLY A 224 -2.68 -8.67 14.22
C GLY A 224 -2.90 -9.29 15.59
N TRP A 225 -3.47 -10.50 15.65
CA TRP A 225 -3.64 -11.24 16.90
C TRP A 225 -2.31 -11.60 17.57
N ILE A 226 -1.33 -12.07 16.80
CA ILE A 226 0.04 -12.36 17.28
C ILE A 226 0.65 -11.12 17.93
N ILE A 227 0.63 -9.98 17.23
CA ILE A 227 1.18 -8.70 17.71
C ILE A 227 0.46 -8.24 18.99
N ALA A 228 -0.86 -8.40 19.05
CA ALA A 228 -1.67 -7.94 20.16
C ALA A 228 -1.51 -8.79 21.43
N MET A 229 -1.29 -10.10 21.29
CA MET A 229 -1.35 -11.07 22.41
C MET A 229 -0.01 -11.71 22.77
N ARG A 230 0.91 -11.92 21.81
CA ARG A 230 2.14 -12.70 22.03
C ARG A 230 3.40 -11.86 22.22
N LEU A 231 3.48 -10.70 21.58
CA LEU A 231 4.69 -9.87 21.62
C LEU A 231 4.80 -9.07 22.93
N ARG A 232 5.97 -9.17 23.56
CA ARG A 232 6.34 -8.48 24.80
C ARG A 232 7.25 -7.28 24.54
N ASP A 233 8.23 -7.40 23.65
CA ASP A 233 9.14 -6.28 23.37
C ASP A 233 8.41 -5.12 22.66
N PRO A 234 8.47 -3.89 23.22
CA PRO A 234 7.73 -2.76 22.68
C PRO A 234 8.29 -2.26 21.33
N GLU A 235 9.60 -2.38 21.08
CA GLU A 235 10.22 -1.91 19.84
C GLU A 235 9.87 -2.85 18.68
N LEU A 236 10.04 -4.15 18.88
CA LEU A 236 9.65 -5.17 17.90
C LEU A 236 8.15 -5.10 17.61
N LYS A 237 7.33 -4.92 18.65
CA LYS A 237 5.88 -4.73 18.50
C LYS A 237 5.57 -3.51 17.64
N GLY A 238 6.23 -2.38 17.86
CA GLY A 238 6.04 -1.17 17.07
C GLY A 238 6.40 -1.37 15.59
N LEU A 239 7.55 -2.00 15.31
CA LEU A 239 8.01 -2.32 13.96
C LEU A 239 7.01 -3.22 13.22
N LEU A 240 6.63 -4.35 13.84
CA LEU A 240 5.72 -5.31 13.21
C LEU A 240 4.30 -4.77 13.08
N THR A 241 3.85 -3.94 14.02
CA THR A 241 2.54 -3.24 13.90
C THR A 241 2.56 -2.26 12.72
N GLY A 242 3.62 -1.46 12.59
CA GLY A 242 3.79 -0.54 11.47
C GLY A 242 3.80 -1.27 10.13
N LEU A 243 4.47 -2.42 10.08
CA LEU A 243 4.57 -3.24 8.88
C LEU A 243 3.20 -3.82 8.50
N LEU A 244 2.47 -4.38 9.46
CA LEU A 244 1.11 -4.91 9.25
C LEU A 244 0.16 -3.81 8.75
N CYS A 245 0.21 -2.63 9.36
CA CYS A 245 -0.64 -1.49 8.97
C CYS A 245 -0.30 -0.99 7.56
N GLY A 246 0.99 -0.93 7.21
CA GLY A 246 1.43 -0.57 5.86
C GLY A 246 0.96 -1.58 4.80
N ILE A 247 1.13 -2.88 5.06
CA ILE A 247 0.70 -3.96 4.17
C ILE A 247 -0.82 -3.96 3.99
N PHE A 248 -1.58 -3.82 5.08
CA PHE A 248 -3.03 -3.70 5.01
C PHE A 248 -3.46 -2.49 4.19
N GLY A 249 -2.84 -1.33 4.41
CA GLY A 249 -3.12 -0.13 3.62
C GLY A 249 -2.87 -0.33 2.13
N MET A 250 -1.73 -0.94 1.76
CA MET A 250 -1.44 -1.30 0.37
C MET A 250 -2.47 -2.26 -0.20
N PHE A 251 -2.89 -3.25 0.59
CA PHE A 251 -3.87 -4.23 0.15
C PHE A 251 -5.20 -3.56 -0.19
N ILE A 252 -5.73 -2.70 0.69
CA ILE A 252 -6.97 -1.96 0.42
C ILE A 252 -6.82 -1.05 -0.81
N ASN A 253 -5.68 -0.39 -1.00
CA ASN A 253 -5.42 0.43 -2.20
C ASN A 253 -5.38 -0.41 -3.50
N ALA A 254 -5.06 -1.71 -3.42
CA ALA A 254 -5.08 -2.62 -4.56
C ALA A 254 -6.50 -2.90 -5.10
N TYR A 255 -7.56 -2.53 -4.37
CA TYR A 255 -8.92 -2.50 -4.91
C TYR A 255 -9.04 -1.52 -6.08
N GLY A 256 -8.40 -0.36 -5.98
CA GLY A 256 -8.48 0.70 -6.98
C GLY A 256 -7.34 0.72 -8.00
N ASN A 257 -6.32 -0.14 -7.84
CA ASN A 257 -5.10 -0.15 -8.65
C ASN A 257 -4.51 -1.56 -8.75
N SER A 258 -3.81 -1.87 -9.85
CA SER A 258 -3.27 -3.21 -10.13
C SER A 258 -1.82 -3.46 -9.68
N PHE A 259 -1.30 -2.76 -8.67
CA PHE A 259 0.13 -2.79 -8.31
C PHE A 259 0.53 -3.92 -7.35
N TRP A 260 -0.41 -4.58 -6.68
CA TRP A 260 -0.10 -5.50 -5.57
C TRP A 260 0.82 -6.66 -5.98
N GLY A 261 0.57 -7.29 -7.12
CA GLY A 261 1.43 -8.37 -7.64
C GLY A 261 2.58 -7.90 -8.52
N GLN A 262 2.86 -6.60 -8.57
CA GLN A 262 3.99 -6.07 -9.31
C GLN A 262 5.24 -6.07 -8.43
N PHE A 263 6.40 -6.23 -9.05
CA PHE A 263 7.67 -5.99 -8.39
C PHE A 263 7.81 -4.49 -8.05
N PRO A 264 8.38 -4.11 -6.89
CA PRO A 264 8.86 -4.93 -5.78
C PRO A 264 7.78 -5.21 -4.70
N THR A 265 6.57 -4.67 -4.85
CA THR A 265 5.49 -4.72 -3.84
C THR A 265 5.15 -6.12 -3.37
N MET A 266 5.08 -7.07 -4.30
CA MET A 266 4.80 -8.46 -3.93
C MET A 266 5.84 -9.00 -2.95
N VAL A 267 7.13 -8.70 -3.18
CA VAL A 267 8.23 -9.18 -2.33
C VAL A 267 8.15 -8.50 -0.96
N ILE A 268 7.97 -7.19 -0.94
CA ILE A 268 7.86 -6.40 0.30
C ILE A 268 6.69 -6.89 1.14
N SER A 269 5.52 -7.09 0.53
CA SER A 269 4.28 -7.44 1.23
C SER A 269 4.34 -8.84 1.80
N PHE A 270 4.74 -9.85 1.02
CA PHE A 270 4.79 -11.23 1.51
C PHE A 270 5.95 -11.46 2.47
N THR A 271 7.13 -10.88 2.22
CA THR A 271 8.24 -10.93 3.19
C THR A 271 7.86 -10.26 4.50
N GLY A 272 7.17 -9.12 4.44
CA GLY A 272 6.72 -8.43 5.63
C GLY A 272 5.68 -9.22 6.43
N LEU A 273 4.74 -9.89 5.76
CA LEU A 273 3.82 -10.83 6.41
C LEU A 273 4.56 -11.98 7.08
N THR A 274 5.59 -12.55 6.44
CA THR A 274 6.43 -13.59 7.03
C THR A 274 7.11 -13.11 8.31
N PHE A 275 7.70 -11.91 8.32
CA PHE A 275 8.30 -11.34 9.54
C PHE A 275 7.29 -11.17 10.68
N ILE A 276 6.05 -10.79 10.36
CA ILE A 276 4.97 -10.69 11.36
C ILE A 276 4.64 -12.06 11.95
N MET A 277 4.58 -13.11 11.12
CA MET A 277 4.30 -14.48 11.57
C MET A 277 5.43 -15.07 12.42
N VAL A 278 6.69 -14.77 12.08
CA VAL A 278 7.88 -15.19 12.82
C VAL A 278 8.15 -14.28 14.05
N GLY A 279 7.39 -13.19 14.20
CA GLY A 279 7.51 -12.23 15.29
C GLY A 279 7.66 -12.82 16.70
N PRO A 280 6.91 -13.86 17.11
CA PRO A 280 7.07 -14.48 18.43
C PRO A 280 8.44 -15.12 18.66
N TYR A 281 9.00 -15.72 17.61
CA TYR A 281 10.34 -16.32 17.67
C TYR A 281 11.41 -15.23 17.79
N LEU A 282 11.27 -14.14 17.03
CA LEU A 282 12.15 -12.97 17.14
C LEU A 282 12.08 -12.33 18.54
N ASP A 283 10.89 -12.23 19.12
CA ASP A 283 10.70 -11.72 20.49
C ASP A 283 11.42 -12.62 21.50
N GLN A 284 11.30 -13.94 21.37
CA GLN A 284 12.01 -14.91 22.23
C GLN A 284 13.53 -14.71 22.19
N GLU A 285 14.14 -14.65 20.99
CA GLU A 285 15.58 -14.42 20.85
C GLU A 285 16.03 -13.09 21.49
N ILE A 286 15.21 -12.04 21.39
CA ILE A 286 15.50 -10.74 22.02
C ILE A 286 15.44 -10.85 23.55
N GLN A 287 14.47 -11.59 24.10
CA GLN A 287 14.39 -11.80 25.55
C GLN A 287 15.57 -12.63 26.07
N GLU A 288 15.96 -13.69 25.35
CA GLU A 288 17.11 -14.52 25.70
C GLU A 288 18.39 -13.70 25.75
N LYS A 289 18.68 -12.90 24.71
CA LYS A 289 19.85 -12.01 24.70
C LYS A 289 19.84 -11.02 25.87
N LYS A 290 18.70 -10.40 26.16
CA LYS A 290 18.58 -9.48 27.31
C LYS A 290 18.86 -10.17 28.65
N SER A 291 18.42 -11.43 28.80
CA SER A 291 18.68 -12.21 30.01
C SER A 291 20.16 -12.60 30.16
N THR A 292 20.83 -12.96 29.06
CA THR A 292 22.27 -13.26 29.05
C THR A 292 23.09 -12.02 29.40
N ASP A 293 22.78 -10.87 28.80
CA ASP A 293 23.48 -9.61 29.07
C ASP A 293 23.30 -9.13 30.52
N SER A 294 22.12 -9.36 31.12
CA SER A 294 21.91 -9.05 32.54
C SER A 294 22.73 -9.95 33.46
N ASN A 295 22.87 -11.24 33.13
CA ASN A 295 23.63 -12.17 33.96
C ASN A 295 25.13 -11.87 33.92
N ILE A 296 25.67 -11.43 32.78
CA ILE A 296 27.09 -11.02 32.66
C ILE A 296 27.37 -9.78 33.53
N LYS A 297 26.49 -8.77 33.51
CA LYS A 297 26.65 -7.56 34.32
C LYS A 297 26.53 -7.75 35.83
N HIS A 298 25.99 -8.88 36.29
CA HIS A 298 25.90 -9.20 37.71
C HIS A 298 27.11 -10.00 38.22
N HIS A 299 28.00 -10.44 37.33
CA HIS A 299 29.22 -11.19 37.67
C HIS A 299 30.51 -10.35 37.60
N ASP A 300 30.42 -9.09 37.16
CA ASP A 300 31.48 -8.08 37.21
C ASP A 300 31.27 -7.11 38.39
#